data_AF-A0A1H3M6L9-F1
#
_entry.id   AF-A0A1H3M6L9-F1
#
_cell.length_a   1.000
_cell.length_b   1.000
_cell.length_c   1.000
_cell.angle_alpha   90.00
_cell.angle_beta   90.00
_cell.angle_gamma   90.00
#
_symmetry.space_group_name_H-M   'P 1'
#
loop_
_entity.id
_entity.type
_entity.pdbx_description
1 polymer ?
#
loop_
_entity_poly.entity_id
_entity_poly.type
_entity_poly.pdbx_seq_one_letter_code
_entity_poly.pdbx_strand_id
1 'polypeptide(L)'
;MQIQALNNRAKDKYQELHNALEAVRIILEEAKKLHEKITEPPREEVGWQVPDKDDVEGAHYKAVEQLNTLHASTVKWEKQLVANGWRV
;
A
#
# COMPACT_ATOMS: atom_id res chain seq x y z
N MET A 1 -14.30 31.84 6.59
CA MET A 1 -15.08 30.73 6.00
C MET A 1 -14.29 29.92 4.97
N GLN A 2 -13.67 30.51 3.95
CA GLN A 2 -12.92 29.75 2.91
C GLN A 2 -11.77 28.87 3.46
N ILE A 3 -11.00 29.38 4.43
CA ILE A 3 -9.88 28.63 5.04
C ILE A 3 -10.37 27.39 5.81
N GLN A 4 -11.51 27.47 6.50
CA GLN A 4 -12.08 26.31 7.20
C GLN A 4 -12.56 25.23 6.24
N ALA A 5 -13.19 25.62 5.11
CA ALA A 5 -13.61 24.67 4.09
C ALA A 5 -12.42 23.97 3.42
N LEU A 6 -11.34 24.70 3.14
CA LEU A 6 -10.07 24.15 2.64
C LEU A 6 -9.44 23.16 3.62
N ASN A 7 -9.37 23.53 4.90
CA ASN A 7 -8.81 22.66 5.93
C ASN A 7 -9.65 21.38 6.13
N ASN A 8 -10.97 21.48 6.07
CA ASN A 8 -11.85 20.32 6.16
C ASN A 8 -11.65 19.38 4.96
N ARG A 9 -11.56 19.94 3.75
CA ARG A 9 -11.27 19.14 2.55
C ARG A 9 -9.90 18.45 2.61
N ALA A 10 -8.89 19.12 3.17
CA ALA A 10 -7.56 18.53 3.36
C ALA A 10 -7.60 17.35 4.35
N LYS A 11 -8.38 17.47 5.44
CA LYS A 11 -8.62 16.37 6.39
C LYS A 11 -9.34 15.20 5.74
N ASP A 12 -10.40 15.46 4.99
CA ASP A 12 -11.16 14.42 4.30
C ASP A 12 -10.28 13.65 3.31
N LYS A 13 -9.45 14.37 2.54
CA LYS A 13 -8.48 13.76 1.62
C LYS A 13 -7.40 12.94 2.33
N TYR A 14 -6.95 13.39 3.48
CA TYR A 14 -6.02 12.62 4.31
C TYR A 14 -6.67 11.33 4.81
N GLN A 15 -7.91 11.40 5.29
CA GLN A 15 -8.66 10.22 5.75
C GLN A 15 -8.92 9.22 4.61
N GLU A 16 -9.30 9.71 3.43
CA GLU A 16 -9.45 8.88 2.23
C GLU A 16 -8.14 8.14 1.90
N LEU A 17 -7.01 8.84 1.93
CA LEU A 17 -5.69 8.24 1.70
C LEU A 17 -5.37 7.17 2.75
N HIS A 18 -5.58 7.47 4.04
CA HIS A 18 -5.34 6.51 5.12
C HIS A 18 -6.16 5.24 4.95
N ASN A 19 -7.45 5.38 4.66
CA ASN A 19 -8.34 4.24 4.42
C ASN A 19 -7.90 3.42 3.20
N ALA A 20 -7.43 4.08 2.14
CA ALA A 20 -6.91 3.40 0.95
C ALA A 20 -5.63 2.60 1.26
N LEU A 21 -4.71 3.15 2.05
CA LEU A 21 -3.50 2.44 2.48
C LEU A 21 -3.84 1.19 3.29
N GLU A 22 -4.82 1.29 4.19
CA GLU A 22 -5.26 0.14 4.99
C GLU A 22 -5.96 -0.93 4.12
N ALA A 23 -6.76 -0.51 3.15
CA ALA A 23 -7.36 -1.45 2.19
C ALA A 23 -6.30 -2.20 1.39
N VAL A 24 -5.25 -1.52 0.92
CA VAL A 24 -4.12 -2.16 0.21
C VAL A 24 -3.40 -3.15 1.13
N ARG A 25 -3.17 -2.77 2.39
CA ARG A 25 -2.56 -3.66 3.37
C ARG A 25 -3.35 -4.96 3.55
N ILE A 26 -4.67 -4.86 3.75
CA ILE A 26 -5.55 -6.02 3.89
C ILE A 26 -5.47 -6.91 2.65
N ILE A 27 -5.49 -6.32 1.45
CA ILE A 27 -5.38 -7.07 0.19
C ILE A 27 -4.04 -7.82 0.11
N LEU A 28 -2.94 -7.19 0.51
CA LEU A 28 -1.63 -7.85 0.54
C LEU A 28 -1.63 -9.02 1.54
N GLU A 29 -2.18 -8.83 2.75
CA GLU A 29 -2.29 -9.90 3.74
C GLU A 29 -3.12 -11.09 3.24
N GLU A 30 -4.23 -10.85 2.53
CA GLU A 30 -5.02 -11.90 1.88
C GLU A 30 -4.27 -12.56 0.72
N ALA A 31 -3.55 -11.79 -0.10
CA ALA A 31 -2.74 -12.32 -1.20
C ALA A 31 -1.65 -13.27 -0.68
N LYS A 32 -1.03 -12.96 0.47
CA LYS A 32 -0.04 -13.83 1.10
C LYS A 32 -0.57 -15.25 1.36
N LYS A 33 -1.83 -15.39 1.79
CA LYS A 33 -2.48 -16.69 2.00
C LYS A 33 -2.68 -17.47 0.70
N LEU A 34 -2.77 -16.77 -0.44
CA LEU A 34 -2.84 -17.41 -1.76
C LEU A 34 -1.47 -17.89 -2.21
N HIS A 35 -0.40 -17.14 -1.90
CA HIS A 35 0.97 -17.53 -2.24
C HIS A 35 1.37 -18.86 -1.59
N GLU A 36 0.90 -19.12 -0.37
CA GLU A 36 1.13 -20.39 0.35
C GLU A 36 0.57 -21.61 -0.39
N LYS A 37 -0.43 -21.41 -1.26
CA LYS A 37 -1.08 -22.48 -2.04
C LYS A 37 -0.41 -22.73 -3.40
N ILE A 38 0.62 -21.97 -3.75
CA ILE A 38 1.36 -22.18 -4.99
C ILE A 38 2.13 -23.49 -4.87
N THR A 39 1.73 -24.48 -5.64
CA THR A 39 2.47 -25.71 -5.89
C THR A 39 3.19 -25.59 -7.22
N GLU A 40 4.52 -25.67 -7.19
CA GLU A 40 5.35 -25.56 -8.41
C GLU A 40 5.31 -26.88 -9.20
N PRO A 41 4.88 -26.88 -10.47
CA PRO A 41 5.09 -28.02 -11.36
C PRO A 41 6.58 -28.12 -11.75
N PRO A 42 7.07 -29.31 -12.16
CA PRO A 42 8.44 -29.45 -12.66
C PRO A 42 8.65 -28.53 -13.87
N ARG A 43 9.78 -27.79 -13.85
CA ARG A 43 10.16 -26.80 -14.88
C ARG A 43 10.45 -27.48 -16.22
N GLU A 44 9.40 -27.78 -16.97
CA GLU A 44 9.48 -28.09 -18.39
C GLU A 44 8.39 -27.32 -19.09
N GLU A 45 8.69 -26.13 -19.62
CA GLU A 45 7.97 -25.62 -20.80
C GLU A 45 8.68 -24.40 -21.40
N VAL A 46 9.04 -24.54 -22.67
CA VAL A 46 9.55 -23.48 -23.55
C VAL A 46 8.32 -22.65 -23.97
N GLY A 47 7.97 -21.62 -23.19
CA GLY A 47 6.74 -20.83 -23.36
C GLY A 47 6.59 -19.66 -22.38
N TRP A 48 5.36 -19.15 -22.21
CA TRP A 48 5.05 -18.10 -21.21
C TRP A 48 5.51 -18.56 -19.82
N GLN A 49 6.46 -17.84 -19.23
CA GLN A 49 6.98 -18.16 -17.90
C GLN A 49 5.93 -17.83 -16.84
N VAL A 50 5.42 -18.87 -16.18
CA VAL A 50 4.66 -18.72 -14.94
C VAL A 50 5.68 -18.38 -13.84
N PRO A 51 5.51 -17.28 -13.08
CA PRO A 51 6.38 -16.95 -11.96
C PRO A 51 6.42 -18.11 -10.96
N ASP A 52 7.59 -18.42 -10.45
CA ASP A 52 7.71 -19.41 -9.38
C ASP A 52 7.29 -18.82 -8.03
N LYS A 53 7.25 -19.66 -6.99
CA LYS A 53 6.79 -19.22 -5.68
C LYS A 53 7.71 -18.13 -5.12
N ASP A 54 9.01 -18.27 -5.32
CA ASP A 54 10.03 -17.31 -4.85
C ASP A 54 9.86 -15.95 -5.52
N ASP A 55 9.54 -15.91 -6.82
CA ASP A 55 9.24 -14.68 -7.56
C ASP A 55 8.02 -13.96 -6.99
N VAL A 56 6.94 -14.72 -6.70
CA VAL A 56 5.70 -14.17 -6.14
C VAL A 56 5.90 -13.68 -4.71
N GLU A 57 6.60 -14.44 -3.87
CA GLU A 57 6.94 -14.03 -2.49
C GLU A 57 7.87 -12.81 -2.47
N GLY A 58 8.85 -12.75 -3.37
CA GLY A 58 9.74 -11.61 -3.53
C GLY A 58 9.00 -10.34 -3.97
N ALA A 59 8.07 -10.46 -4.92
CA ALA A 59 7.21 -9.35 -5.34
C ALA A 59 6.30 -8.88 -4.20
N HIS A 60 5.72 -9.81 -3.44
CA HIS A 60 4.90 -9.51 -2.27
C HIS A 60 5.68 -8.72 -1.20
N TYR A 61 6.88 -9.18 -0.85
CA TYR A 61 7.73 -8.50 0.12
C TYR A 61 8.04 -7.05 -0.30
N LYS A 62 8.40 -6.85 -1.58
CA LYS A 62 8.65 -5.52 -2.14
C LYS A 62 7.41 -4.62 -2.05
N ALA A 63 6.23 -5.14 -2.37
CA ALA A 63 4.99 -4.38 -2.29
C ALA A 63 4.67 -3.95 -0.84
N VAL A 64 4.88 -4.83 0.13
CA VAL A 64 4.72 -4.50 1.56
C VAL A 64 5.71 -3.43 2.01
N GLU A 65 6.98 -3.54 1.60
CA GLU A 65 8.01 -2.55 1.92
C GLU A 65 7.70 -1.17 1.34
N GLN A 66 7.25 -1.11 0.10
CA GLN A 66 6.82 0.13 -0.55
C GLN A 66 5.60 0.74 0.16
N LEU A 67 4.62 -0.08 0.55
CA LEU A 67 3.46 0.38 1.30
C LEU A 67 3.86 0.97 2.66
N ASN A 68 4.76 0.30 3.38
CA ASN A 68 5.28 0.78 4.66
C ASN A 68 6.03 2.12 4.51
N THR A 69 6.82 2.26 3.44
CA THR A 69 7.54 3.49 3.11
C THR A 69 6.57 4.64 2.79
N LEU A 70 5.52 4.36 2.02
CA LEU A 70 4.47 5.33 1.72
C LEU A 70 3.73 5.75 3.00
N HIS A 71 3.31 4.79 3.82
CA HIS A 71 2.64 5.05 5.09
C HIS A 71 3.48 5.91 6.03
N ALA A 72 4.78 5.61 6.20
CA ALA A 72 5.68 6.41 7.01
C ALA A 72 5.80 7.86 6.49
N SER A 73 5.82 8.03 5.17
CA SER A 73 5.86 9.34 4.52
C SER A 73 4.55 10.11 4.74
N THR A 74 3.40 9.44 4.67
CA THR A 74 2.08 10.00 4.96
C THR A 74 1.95 10.46 6.42
N VAL A 75 2.43 9.68 7.39
CA VAL A 75 2.45 10.06 8.82
C VAL A 75 3.35 11.29 9.05
N LYS A 76 4.50 11.36 8.36
CA LYS A 76 5.38 12.54 8.44
C LYS A 76 4.67 13.78 7.89
N TRP A 77 3.95 13.64 6.78
CA TRP A 77 3.17 14.72 6.18
C TRP A 77 2.00 15.16 7.07
N GLU A 78 1.30 14.22 7.72
CA GLU A 78 0.26 14.54 8.71
C GLU A 78 0.78 15.43 9.84
N LYS A 79 1.95 15.11 10.40
CA LYS A 79 2.58 15.93 11.45
C LYS A 79 2.84 17.35 10.97
N GLN A 80 3.26 17.52 9.72
CA GLN A 80 3.46 18.85 9.12
C GLN A 80 2.14 19.59 8.91
N LEU A 81 1.11 18.90 8.41
CA LEU A 81 -0.22 19.47 8.24
C LEU A 81 -0.80 19.92 9.58
N VAL A 82 -0.72 19.08 10.62
CA VAL A 82 -1.18 19.41 11.97
C VAL A 82 -0.43 20.62 12.55
N ALA A 83 0.90 20.65 12.42
CA ALA A 83 1.71 21.78 12.88
C ALA A 83 1.34 23.11 12.18
N ASN A 84 0.96 23.04 10.90
CA ASN A 84 0.52 24.19 10.11
C ASN A 84 -0.99 24.49 10.26
N GLY A 85 -1.71 23.76 11.12
CA GLY A 85 -3.15 23.94 11.33
C GLY A 85 -4.00 23.54 10.12
N TRP A 86 -3.57 22.52 9.37
CA TRP A 86 -4.15 22.03 8.12
C TRP A 86 -4.16 23.05 6.98
N ARG A 87 -3.38 24.12 7.12
CA ARG A 87 -3.12 25.07 6.03
C ARG A 87 -2.18 24.39 5.04
N VAL A 88 -2.75 23.94 3.93
CA VAL A 88 -2.02 23.52 2.73
C VAL A 88 -1.73 24.74 1.88
#